data_AF-A0A938JZU6-F1
#
_entry.id   AF-A0A938JZU6-F1
#
_cell.length_a   1.000
_cell.length_b   1.000
_cell.length_c   1.000
_cell.angle_alpha   90.00
_cell.angle_beta   90.00
_cell.angle_gamma   90.00
#
_symmetry.space_group_name_H-M   'P 1'
#
loop_
_entity.id
_entity.type
_entity.pdbx_description
1 polymer ?
#
loop_
_entity_poly.entity_id
_entity_poly.type
_entity_poly.pdbx_seq_one_letter_code
_entity_poly.pdbx_strand_id
1 'polypeptide(L)'
;MIAAYAKATIVVEAAFRGGSLSTARDAAELLRIVLAVPGPINSPSSDGCHRLIGERCAEIVTSVADAMEFLSDKPCTLYLNAS
;
A
#
# COMPACT_ATOMS: atom_id res chain seq x y z
N MET A 1 -2.40 11.30 -13.42
CA MET A 1 -2.90 10.33 -12.41
C MET A 1 -2.24 8.99 -12.66
N ILE A 2 -1.17 8.67 -11.93
CA ILE A 2 -0.36 7.46 -12.16
C ILE A 2 -1.07 6.21 -11.59
N ALA A 3 -1.80 6.36 -10.49
CA ALA A 3 -2.56 5.30 -9.82
C ALA A 3 -3.64 4.62 -10.68
N ALA A 4 -4.27 5.35 -11.61
CA ALA A 4 -5.38 4.83 -12.41
C ALA A 4 -4.97 3.75 -13.43
N TYR A 5 -3.70 3.76 -13.85
CA TYR A 5 -3.18 2.86 -14.89
C TYR A 5 -2.39 1.67 -14.33
N ALA A 6 -2.04 1.69 -13.04
CA ALA A 6 -1.25 0.63 -12.42
C ALA A 6 -2.14 -0.53 -11.93
N LYS A 7 -1.63 -1.76 -12.01
CA LYS A 7 -2.29 -2.94 -11.40
C LYS A 7 -2.23 -2.90 -9.88
N ALA A 8 -1.14 -2.39 -9.33
CA ALA A 8 -0.96 -2.10 -7.91
C ALA A 8 -0.01 -0.90 -7.73
N THR A 9 -0.11 -0.23 -6.59
CA THR A 9 0.80 0.87 -6.20
C THR A 9 1.64 0.42 -5.01
N ILE A 10 2.97 0.48 -5.12
CA ILE A 10 3.89 0.16 -4.00
C ILE A 10 4.49 1.47 -3.49
N VAL A 11 4.33 1.71 -2.19
CA VAL A 11 4.89 2.86 -1.49
C VAL A 11 6.12 2.40 -0.71
N VAL A 12 7.27 2.94 -1.08
CA VAL A 12 8.55 2.71 -0.39
C VAL A 12 8.95 4.01 0.29
N GLU A 13 9.21 3.96 1.60
CA GLU A 13 9.80 5.06 2.38
C GLU A 13 9.14 6.43 2.16
N ALA A 14 7.81 6.51 2.39
CA ALA A 14 7.10 7.77 2.33
C ALA A 14 7.16 8.51 3.67
N ALA A 15 7.82 9.69 3.68
CA ALA A 15 7.68 10.64 4.79
C ALA A 15 6.22 11.11 4.92
N PHE A 16 5.82 11.52 6.13
CA PHE A 16 4.42 11.90 6.48
C PHE A 16 3.73 12.90 5.53
N ARG A 17 4.50 13.74 4.82
CA ARG A 17 4.02 14.73 3.82
C ARG A 17 4.55 14.47 2.39
N GLY A 18 4.99 13.26 2.10
CA GLY A 18 5.47 12.87 0.77
C GLY A 18 4.34 12.88 -0.26
N GLY A 19 4.63 13.37 -1.48
CA GLY A 19 3.65 13.39 -2.59
C GLY A 19 3.13 12.00 -3.00
N SER A 20 3.83 10.93 -2.61
CA SER A 20 3.42 9.54 -2.82
C SER A 20 2.17 9.14 -2.02
N LEU A 21 1.88 9.80 -0.89
CA LEU A 21 0.72 9.49 -0.05
C LEU A 21 -0.62 9.83 -0.71
N SER A 22 -0.69 10.96 -1.43
CA SER A 22 -1.90 11.31 -2.17
C SER A 22 -2.18 10.30 -3.27
N THR A 23 -1.15 9.88 -4.01
CA THR A 23 -1.30 8.84 -5.05
C THR A 23 -1.72 7.49 -4.48
N ALA A 24 -1.21 7.13 -3.29
CA ALA A 24 -1.61 5.91 -2.60
C ALA A 24 -3.07 5.95 -2.14
N ARG A 25 -3.54 7.10 -1.64
CA ARG A 25 -4.96 7.29 -1.28
C ARG A 25 -5.87 7.26 -2.50
N ASP A 26 -5.50 7.97 -3.56
CA ASP A 26 -6.24 7.93 -4.82
C ASP A 26 -6.33 6.48 -5.36
N ALA A 27 -5.25 5.70 -5.25
CA ALA A 27 -5.25 4.29 -5.64
C ALA A 27 -6.22 3.45 -4.79
N ALA A 28 -6.21 3.64 -3.46
CA ALA A 28 -7.11 2.94 -2.55
C ALA A 28 -8.59 3.31 -2.82
N GLU A 29 -8.89 4.59 -3.09
CA GLU A 29 -10.22 5.06 -3.46
C GLU A 29 -10.73 4.46 -4.77
N LEU A 30 -9.82 4.17 -5.72
CA LEU A 30 -10.13 3.47 -6.97
C LEU A 30 -10.22 1.96 -6.83
N LEU A 31 -10.26 1.43 -5.60
CA LEU A 31 -10.27 0.01 -5.28
C LEU A 31 -9.07 -0.73 -5.90
N ARG A 32 -7.92 -0.06 -6.01
CA ARG A 32 -6.66 -0.67 -6.43
C ARG A 32 -5.86 -1.12 -5.24
N ILE A 33 -5.09 -2.17 -5.43
CA ILE A 33 -4.18 -2.69 -4.40
C ILE A 33 -3.09 -1.64 -4.16
N VAL A 34 -2.92 -1.30 -2.89
CA VAL A 34 -1.82 -0.46 -2.41
C VAL A 34 -1.00 -1.30 -1.44
N LEU A 35 0.30 -1.32 -1.66
CA LEU A 35 1.26 -2.02 -0.82
C LEU A 35 2.19 -0.99 -0.19
N ALA A 36 2.57 -1.21 1.07
CA ALA A 36 3.50 -0.36 1.80
C ALA A 36 4.67 -1.19 2.31
N VAL A 37 5.89 -0.75 2.01
CA VAL A 37 7.10 -1.33 2.59
C VAL A 37 7.29 -0.73 3.98
N PRO A 38 7.27 -1.54 5.05
CA PRO A 38 7.53 -1.05 6.39
C PRO A 38 9.00 -0.67 6.55
N GLY A 39 9.25 0.39 7.32
CA GLY A 39 10.59 0.81 7.72
C GLY A 39 10.70 0.99 9.23
N PRO A 40 11.86 1.48 9.72
CA PRO A 40 12.11 1.67 11.15
C PRO A 40 11.07 2.57 11.82
N ILE A 41 10.55 2.16 12.99
CA ILE A 41 9.51 2.90 13.74
C ILE A 41 9.95 4.29 14.23
N ASN A 42 11.26 4.55 14.26
CA ASN A 42 11.84 5.81 14.67
C ASN A 42 12.26 6.69 13.49
N SER A 43 12.00 6.26 12.24
CA SER A 43 12.36 7.01 11.05
C SER A 43 11.17 7.84 10.54
N PRO A 44 11.30 9.18 10.44
CA PRO A 44 10.27 10.04 9.86
C PRO A 44 9.93 9.71 8.40
N SER A 45 10.82 9.01 7.69
CA SER A 45 10.60 8.54 6.32
C SER A 45 9.68 7.32 6.24
N SER A 46 9.36 6.68 7.37
CA SER A 46 8.48 5.50 7.45
C SER A 46 7.07 5.84 7.92
N ASP A 47 6.86 7.01 8.53
CA ASP A 47 5.57 7.46 9.07
C ASP A 47 4.42 7.38 8.06
N GLY A 48 4.69 7.71 6.78
CA GLY A 48 3.68 7.63 5.72
C GLY A 48 3.27 6.19 5.41
N CYS A 49 4.22 5.26 5.35
CA CYS A 49 3.92 3.84 5.17
C CYS A 49 3.14 3.28 6.37
N HIS A 50 3.58 3.58 7.60
CA HIS A 50 2.89 3.14 8.81
C HIS A 50 1.46 3.68 8.89
N ARG A 51 1.25 4.94 8.50
CA ARG A 51 -0.09 5.53 8.44
C ARG A 51 -0.98 4.83 7.42
N LEU A 52 -0.48 4.56 6.21
CA LEU A 52 -1.27 3.84 5.19
C LEU A 52 -1.69 2.45 5.66
N ILE A 53 -0.80 1.74 6.36
CA ILE A 53 -1.09 0.44 6.98
C ILE A 53 -2.14 0.61 8.09
N GLY A 54 -1.96 1.59 8.99
CA GLY A 54 -2.87 1.84 10.10
C GLY A 54 -4.27 2.30 9.67
N GLU A 55 -4.37 3.06 8.57
CA GLU A 55 -5.63 3.49 7.95
C GLU A 55 -6.32 2.37 7.14
N ARG A 56 -5.70 1.18 7.05
CA ARG A 56 -6.11 0.08 6.15
C ARG A 56 -6.20 0.49 4.69
N CYS A 57 -5.41 1.49 4.29
CA CYS A 57 -5.29 1.91 2.90
C CYS A 57 -4.24 1.11 2.14
N ALA A 58 -3.34 0.40 2.82
CA ALA A 58 -2.31 -0.43 2.20
C ALA A 58 -2.03 -1.72 2.98
N GLU A 59 -1.67 -2.77 2.25
CA GLU A 59 -1.16 -4.03 2.81
C GLU A 59 0.36 -3.98 2.98
N ILE A 60 0.88 -4.74 3.95
CA ILE A 60 2.32 -4.84 4.17
C ILE A 60 2.97 -5.68 3.07
N VAL A 61 4.10 -5.20 2.56
CA VAL A 61 4.94 -5.97 1.64
C VAL A 61 6.41 -5.88 2.07
N THR A 62 7.10 -7.02 2.15
CA THR A 62 8.50 -7.07 2.61
C THR A 62 9.45 -7.62 1.57
N SER A 63 8.93 -8.25 0.52
CA SER A 63 9.71 -8.80 -0.58
C SER A 63 9.04 -8.62 -1.93
N VAL A 64 9.81 -8.76 -3.01
CA VAL A 64 9.26 -8.78 -4.37
C VAL A 64 8.34 -9.99 -4.56
N ALA A 65 8.61 -11.13 -3.90
CA ALA A 65 7.76 -12.30 -3.97
C ALA A 65 6.37 -12.02 -3.36
N ASP A 66 6.33 -11.32 -2.22
CA ASP A 66 5.09 -10.87 -1.59
C ASP A 66 4.30 -9.97 -2.56
N ALA A 67 4.98 -8.99 -3.18
CA ALA A 67 4.34 -8.08 -4.14
C ALA A 67 3.76 -8.83 -5.35
N MET A 68 4.48 -9.84 -5.85
CA MET A 68 4.05 -10.68 -6.97
C MET A 68 2.85 -11.56 -6.61
N GLU A 69 2.68 -11.91 -5.34
CA GLU A 69 1.49 -12.63 -4.87
C GLU A 69 0.22 -11.80 -5.02
N PHE A 70 0.28 -10.49 -4.74
CA PHE A 70 -0.84 -9.56 -4.92
C PHE A 70 -1.13 -9.22 -6.39
N LEU A 71 -0.14 -9.35 -7.26
CA LEU A 71 -0.26 -9.09 -8.70
C LEU A 71 -0.66 -10.33 -9.51
N SER A 72 -0.41 -11.51 -8.97
CA SER A 72 -0.93 -12.76 -9.50
C SER A 72 -2.44 -12.77 -9.29
N ASP A 73 -3.19 -13.27 -10.27
CA ASP A 73 -4.67 -13.25 -10.33
C ASP A 73 -5.30 -14.21 -9.29
N LYS A 74 -4.84 -14.16 -8.04
CA LYS A 74 -5.59 -14.67 -6.90
C LYS A 74 -6.81 -13.77 -6.79
N PRO A 75 -8.03 -14.33 -6.70
CA PRO A 75 -9.16 -13.52 -6.31
C PRO A 75 -8.74 -12.80 -5.03
N CYS A 76 -8.88 -11.47 -4.99
CA CYS A 76 -8.97 -10.74 -3.75
C CYS A 76 -10.19 -11.31 -3.03
N THR A 77 -10.01 -12.46 -2.38
CA THR A 77 -10.81 -12.90 -1.27
C THR A 77 -10.60 -11.80 -0.27
N LEU A 78 -11.49 -10.81 -0.35
CA LEU A 78 -11.77 -9.90 0.73
C LEU A 78 -11.61 -10.72 2.00
N TYR A 79 -10.66 -10.34 2.86
CA TYR A 79 -10.73 -10.62 4.28
C TYR A 79 -11.97 -9.87 4.84
N LEU A 80 -13.16 -10.16 4.29
CA LEU A 80 -14.42 -10.20 4.98
C LEU A 80 -14.28 -11.36 5.95
N ASN A 81 -13.52 -11.17 7.03
CA ASN A 81 -13.86 -11.89 8.24
C ASN A 81 -15.16 -11.27 8.76
N ALA A 82 -16.26 -11.76 8.22
CA ALA A 82 -17.50 -11.85 8.94
C ALA A 82 -17.27 -12.85 10.09
N SER A 83 -16.96 -12.32 11.29
CA SER A 83 -17.22 -12.90 12.61
C SER A 83 -16.90 -11.86 13.69
#